data_AF-A0A1V9G7K2-F1
#
_entry.id   AF-A0A1V9G7K2-F1
#
_cell.length_a   1.000
_cell.length_b   1.000
_cell.length_c   1.000
_cell.angle_alpha   90.00
_cell.angle_beta   90.00
_cell.angle_gamma   90.00
#
_symmetry.space_group_name_H-M   'P 1'
#
loop_
_entity.id
_entity.type
_entity.pdbx_description
1 polymer ?
#
loop_
_entity_poly.entity_id
_entity_poly.type
_entity_poly.pdbx_seq_one_letter_code
_entity_poly.pdbx_strand_id
1 'polypeptide(L)'
;MKRPWLYYISPITILAGLSFILLIVGFVELVETEIYFFVFFSALVFGGATLVLTAIGYAVRFATNGKVLYIWIIEAAILAIPVIGYLMCRQGY
;
A
#
# COMPACT_ATOMS: atom_id res chain seq x y z
N MET A 1 -18.15 -0.91 -22.38
CA MET A 1 -16.73 -0.75 -22.77
C MET A 1 -15.86 -1.41 -21.71
N LYS A 2 -14.92 -2.29 -22.10
CA LYS A 2 -13.97 -2.90 -21.14
C LYS A 2 -12.97 -1.84 -20.69
N ARG A 3 -12.75 -1.69 -19.38
CA ARG A 3 -11.70 -0.79 -18.87
C ARG A 3 -10.32 -1.34 -19.28
N PRO A 4 -9.36 -0.48 -19.62
CA PRO A 4 -8.01 -0.91 -19.99
C PRO A 4 -7.36 -1.65 -18.81
N TRP A 5 -6.57 -2.70 -19.09
CA TRP A 5 -5.93 -3.53 -18.07
C TRP A 5 -5.03 -2.71 -17.10
N LEU A 6 -4.41 -1.64 -17.60
CA LEU A 6 -3.61 -0.67 -16.81
C LEU A 6 -4.43 0.06 -15.73
N TYR A 7 -5.76 0.04 -15.79
CA TYR A 7 -6.62 0.52 -14.72
C TYR A 7 -6.52 -0.35 -13.46
N TYR A 8 -6.27 -1.65 -13.61
CA TYR A 8 -6.17 -2.61 -12.51
C TYR A 8 -4.75 -2.70 -11.94
N ILE A 9 -3.73 -2.42 -12.76
CA ILE A 9 -2.32 -2.40 -12.36
C ILE A 9 -1.92 -0.96 -12.03
N SER A 10 -2.35 -0.48 -10.87
CA SER A 10 -1.98 0.85 -10.38
C SER A 10 -0.91 0.77 -9.28
N PRO A 11 -0.07 1.80 -9.09
CA PRO A 11 0.97 1.83 -8.06
C PRO A 11 0.50 1.40 -6.67
N ILE A 12 -0.68 1.87 -6.24
CA ILE A 12 -1.26 1.50 -4.95
C ILE A 12 -1.66 0.02 -4.90
N THR A 13 -2.17 -0.54 -6.01
CA THR A 13 -2.56 -1.97 -6.04
C THR A 13 -1.34 -2.87 -5.99
N ILE A 14 -0.26 -2.48 -6.67
CA ILE A 14 1.03 -3.19 -6.59
C ILE A 14 1.54 -3.17 -5.14
N LEU A 15 1.50 -1.99 -4.50
CA LEU A 15 1.98 -1.85 -3.12
C LEU A 15 1.12 -2.63 -2.12
N ALA A 16 -0.21 -2.61 -2.27
CA ALA A 16 -1.13 -3.41 -1.47
C ALA A 16 -0.90 -4.92 -1.64
N GLY A 17 -0.57 -5.36 -2.85
CA GLY A 17 -0.18 -6.76 -3.11
C GLY A 17 1.14 -7.12 -2.42
N LEU A 18 2.14 -6.24 -2.50
CA LEU A 18 3.43 -6.43 -1.83
C LEU A 18 3.30 -6.48 -0.31
N SER A 19 2.49 -5.59 0.29
CA SER A 19 2.26 -5.62 1.74
C SER A 19 1.55 -6.89 2.18
N PHE A 20 0.66 -7.44 1.35
CA PHE A 20 0.02 -8.72 1.63
C PHE A 20 1.01 -9.90 1.57
N ILE A 21 1.91 -9.92 0.57
CA ILE A 21 2.97 -10.94 0.48
C ILE A 21 3.89 -10.89 1.70
N LEU A 22 4.32 -9.68 2.11
CA LEU A 22 5.16 -9.50 3.30
C LEU A 22 4.45 -9.95 4.58
N LEU A 23 3.13 -9.74 4.67
CA LEU A 23 2.33 -10.22 5.79
C LEU A 23 2.31 -11.76 5.82
N ILE A 24 2.14 -12.42 4.68
CA ILE A 24 2.19 -13.90 4.58
C ILE A 24 3.57 -14.44 4.98
N VAL A 25 4.66 -13.88 4.41
CA VAL A 25 6.03 -14.31 4.71
C VAL A 25 6.34 -14.12 6.19
N GLY A 26 5.99 -12.96 6.76
CA GLY A 26 6.14 -12.70 8.19
C GLY A 26 5.35 -13.71 9.03
N PHE A 27 4.12 -14.07 8.61
CA PHE A 27 3.31 -15.06 9.31
C PHE A 27 3.99 -16.44 9.34
N VAL A 28 4.62 -16.87 8.24
CA VAL A 28 5.33 -18.16 8.16
C VAL A 28 6.53 -18.19 9.10
N GLU A 29 7.42 -17.20 9.04
CA GLU A 29 8.60 -17.12 9.91
C GLU A 29 8.24 -17.00 11.40
N LEU A 30 7.09 -16.41 11.71
CA LEU A 30 6.63 -16.20 13.08
C LEU A 30 5.89 -17.40 13.70
N VAL A 31 5.24 -18.25 12.89
CA VAL A 31 4.69 -19.53 13.36
C VAL A 31 5.80 -20.46 13.85
N GLU A 32 6.98 -20.37 13.26
CA GLU A 32 8.15 -21.15 13.65
C GLU A 32 8.80 -20.66 14.96
N THR A 33 8.50 -19.44 15.43
CA THR A 33 9.18 -18.81 16.58
C THR A 33 8.28 -18.53 17.80
N GLU A 34 6.99 -18.88 17.76
CA GLU A 34 6.00 -18.68 18.86
C GLU A 34 5.80 -17.23 19.35
N ILE A 35 6.19 -16.21 18.58
CA ILE A 35 6.09 -14.80 18.98
C ILE A 35 4.74 -14.19 18.55
N TYR A 36 3.66 -14.59 19.22
CA TYR A 36 2.28 -14.19 18.86
C TYR A 36 1.98 -12.69 19.00
N PHE A 37 2.61 -11.98 19.95
CA PHE A 37 2.38 -10.55 20.15
C PHE A 37 2.86 -9.72 18.94
N PHE A 38 4.02 -10.07 18.38
CA PHE A 38 4.59 -9.40 17.21
C PHE A 38 3.75 -9.68 15.95
N VAL A 39 3.20 -10.88 15.81
CA VAL A 39 2.25 -11.25 14.73
C VAL A 39 1.01 -10.37 14.78
N PHE A 40 0.38 -10.22 15.95
CA PHE A 40 -0.82 -9.40 16.08
C PHE A 40 -0.54 -7.95 15.71
N PHE A 41 0.56 -7.38 16.20
CA PHE A 41 0.91 -5.99 15.92
C PHE A 41 1.27 -5.76 14.44
N SER A 42 2.08 -6.63 13.85
CA SER A 42 2.44 -6.55 12.42
C SER A 42 1.23 -6.75 11.51
N ALA A 43 0.35 -7.71 11.79
CA ALA A 43 -0.88 -7.90 11.04
C ALA A 43 -1.81 -6.68 11.12
N LEU A 44 -1.88 -6.02 12.28
CA LEU A 44 -2.68 -4.82 12.47
C LEU A 44 -2.11 -3.62 11.70
N VAL A 45 -0.78 -3.45 11.72
CA VAL A 45 -0.09 -2.37 10.98
C VAL A 45 -0.15 -2.60 9.46
N PHE A 46 0.27 -3.77 8.97
CA PHE A 46 0.29 -4.07 7.53
C PHE A 46 -1.11 -4.27 6.96
N GLY A 47 -2.00 -4.93 7.71
CA GLY A 47 -3.41 -5.08 7.32
C GLY A 47 -4.12 -3.74 7.29
N GLY A 48 -3.93 -2.91 8.32
CA GLY A 48 -4.47 -1.54 8.36
C GLY A 48 -3.95 -0.68 7.21
N ALA A 49 -2.64 -0.68 6.97
CA ALA A 49 -2.02 0.03 5.85
C ALA A 49 -2.58 -0.43 4.49
N THR A 50 -2.78 -1.74 4.32
CA THR A 50 -3.34 -2.31 3.08
C THR A 50 -4.79 -1.84 2.85
N LEU A 51 -5.61 -1.80 3.91
CA LEU A 51 -6.99 -1.29 3.83
C LEU A 51 -7.02 0.20 3.47
N VAL A 52 -6.18 1.01 4.12
CA VAL A 52 -6.08 2.46 3.85
C VAL A 52 -5.63 2.70 2.41
N LEU A 53 -4.57 2.03 1.96
CA LEU A 53 -4.07 2.13 0.58
C LEU A 53 -5.16 1.74 -0.42
N THR A 54 -5.87 0.64 -0.18
CA THR A 54 -6.97 0.19 -1.06
C THR A 54 -8.09 1.23 -1.14
N ALA A 55 -8.48 1.81 0.01
CA ALA A 55 -9.50 2.85 0.07
C ALA A 55 -9.08 4.12 -0.70
N ILE A 56 -7.82 4.54 -0.54
CA ILE A 56 -7.25 5.68 -1.29
C ILE A 56 -7.25 5.39 -2.79
N GLY A 57 -6.77 4.22 -3.21
CA GLY A 57 -6.76 3.83 -4.63
C GLY A 57 -8.17 3.82 -5.23
N TYR A 58 -9.17 3.36 -4.48
CA TYR A 58 -10.57 3.43 -4.91
C TYR A 58 -11.06 4.88 -5.08
N ALA A 59 -10.78 5.76 -4.10
CA ALA A 59 -11.16 7.17 -4.15
C ALA A 59 -10.51 7.90 -5.35
N VAL A 60 -9.22 7.66 -5.61
CA VAL A 60 -8.50 8.26 -6.75
C VAL A 60 -9.11 7.81 -8.08
N ARG A 61 -9.45 6.53 -8.21
CA ARG A 61 -10.08 5.98 -9.43
C ARG A 61 -11.47 6.54 -9.67
N PHE A 62 -12.24 6.77 -8.60
CA PHE A 62 -13.54 7.40 -8.66
C PHE A 62 -13.41 8.86 -9.12
N ALA A 63 -12.52 9.64 -8.49
CA ALA A 63 -12.30 11.05 -8.80
C ALA A 63 -11.80 11.30 -10.24
N THR A 64 -10.97 10.41 -10.77
CA THR A 64 -10.37 10.54 -12.11
C THR A 64 -11.23 9.96 -13.23
N ASN A 65 -12.43 9.45 -12.93
CA ASN A 65 -13.32 8.78 -13.90
C ASN A 65 -12.61 7.68 -14.72
N GLY A 66 -11.61 7.01 -14.14
CA GLY A 66 -10.85 5.96 -14.83
C GLY A 66 -9.80 6.45 -15.83
N LYS A 67 -9.45 7.74 -15.85
CA LYS A 67 -8.31 8.24 -16.64
C LYS A 67 -6.98 7.74 -16.03
N VAL A 68 -6.47 6.64 -16.59
CA VAL A 68 -5.32 5.87 -16.08
C VAL A 68 -4.09 6.72 -15.74
N LEU A 69 -3.68 7.64 -16.63
CA LEU A 69 -2.49 8.47 -16.39
C LEU A 69 -2.64 9.36 -15.14
N TYR A 70 -3.83 9.92 -14.93
CA TYR A 70 -4.12 10.75 -13.76
C TYR A 70 -4.14 9.92 -12.48
N ILE A 71 -4.68 8.69 -12.54
CA ILE A 71 -4.63 7.75 -11.42
C ILE A 71 -3.17 7.53 -11.01
N TRP A 72 -2.30 7.23 -11.96
CA TRP A 72 -0.91 6.90 -11.67
C TRP A 72 -0.13 8.09 -11.08
N ILE A 73 -0.32 9.29 -11.61
CA ILE A 73 0.34 10.50 -11.09
C ILE A 73 -0.10 10.79 -9.65
N ILE A 74 -1.41 10.72 -9.38
CA ILE A 74 -1.94 10.99 -8.04
C ILE A 74 -1.49 9.90 -7.06
N GLU A 75 -1.57 8.64 -7.45
CA GLU A 75 -1.10 7.52 -6.62
C GLU A 75 0.40 7.63 -6.32
N ALA A 76 1.23 7.94 -7.32
CA ALA A 76 2.66 8.13 -7.10
C ALA A 76 2.97 9.32 -6.16
N ALA A 77 2.23 10.42 -6.30
CA ALA A 77 2.37 11.57 -5.41
C ALA A 77 2.01 11.23 -3.96
N ILE A 78 0.94 10.48 -3.73
CA ILE A 78 0.53 10.02 -2.39
C ILE A 78 1.61 9.11 -1.79
N LEU A 79 2.15 8.18 -2.58
CA LEU A 79 3.22 7.29 -2.13
C LEU A 79 4.54 8.01 -1.85
N ALA A 80 4.79 9.17 -2.47
CA ALA A 80 5.98 9.97 -2.22
C ALA A 80 5.94 10.69 -0.86
N ILE A 81 4.76 11.02 -0.31
CA ILE A 81 4.60 11.73 0.97
C ILE A 81 5.34 11.04 2.13
N PRO A 82 5.12 9.74 2.43
CA PRO A 82 5.83 9.07 3.52
C PRO A 82 7.34 8.97 3.27
N VAL A 83 7.77 8.84 2.00
CA VAL A 83 9.20 8.82 1.65
C VAL A 83 9.85 10.17 1.96
N ILE A 84 9.21 11.27 1.56
CA ILE A 84 9.69 12.63 1.84
C ILE A 84 9.69 12.89 3.35
N GLY A 85 8.63 12.52 4.06
CA GLY A 85 8.55 12.65 5.52
C GLY A 85 9.65 11.88 6.24
N TYR A 86 9.94 10.64 5.82
CA TYR A 86 11.06 9.86 6.35
C TYR A 86 12.41 10.55 6.11
N LEU A 87 12.64 11.07 4.91
CA LEU A 87 13.87 11.80 4.58
C LEU A 87 14.03 13.06 5.43
N MET A 88 12.95 13.81 5.68
CA MET A 88 12.95 14.99 6.55
C MET A 88 13.28 14.64 8.01
N CYS A 89 12.61 13.63 8.58
CA CYS A 89 12.89 13.14 9.94
C CYS A 89 14.34 12.65 10.10
N ARG A 90 14.88 11.95 9.08
CA ARG A 90 16.26 11.44 9.12
C ARG A 90 17.30 12.57 9.12
N GLN A 91 16.98 13.71 8.52
CA GLN A 91 17.88 14.86 8.42
C GLN A 91 17.86 15.75 9.69
N GLY A 92 17.07 15.40 10.72
CA GLY A 92 17.07 16.09 12.01
C GLY A 92 16.34 17.44 12.03
N TYR A 93 15.39 17.63 11.11
CA TYR A 93 14.46 18.78 11.13
C TYR A 93 13.32 18.58 12.12
#